data_AF-A0A2Z4JTL8-F1
#
_entry.id   AF-A0A2Z4JTL8-F1
#
_cell.length_a   1.000
_cell.length_b   1.000
_cell.length_c   1.000
_cell.angle_alpha   90.00
_cell.angle_beta   90.00
_cell.angle_gamma   90.00
#
_symmetry.space_group_name_H-M   'P 1'
#
loop_
_entity.id
_entity.type
_entity.pdbx_description
1 polymer ?
#
loop_
_entity_poly.entity_id
_entity_poly.type
_entity_poly.pdbx_seq_one_letter_code
_entity_poly.pdbx_strand_id
1 'polypeptide(L)'
;MTKVIIRTDKVESFFDRARKAAQKADRGESFKKSATFSFEDPQEMFMVLSEARRRLMLEVMDEPKTITQLTVKLHRERSAITKDIGLLEKLGLLVSQKRSNPGHGVEKLVRTVAPKIEMIATLG
;
A
#
# COMPACT_ATOMS: atom_id res chain seq x y z
N MET A 1 9.68 -3.09 5.81
CA MET A 1 9.76 -3.72 4.47
C MET A 1 10.52 -2.79 3.55
N THR A 2 11.29 -3.31 2.59
CA THR A 2 12.02 -2.46 1.63
C THR A 2 11.24 -2.27 0.33
N LYS A 3 10.33 -3.20 -0.01
CA LYS A 3 9.58 -3.17 -1.26
C LYS A 3 8.19 -3.80 -1.13
N VAL A 4 7.19 -3.21 -1.77
CA VAL A 4 5.90 -3.84 -2.03
C VAL A 4 5.73 -4.05 -3.52
N ILE A 5 5.23 -5.21 -3.92
CA ILE A 5 4.87 -5.55 -5.30
C ILE A 5 3.36 -5.79 -5.31
N ILE A 6 2.64 -5.06 -6.14
CA ILE A 6 1.23 -5.30 -6.43
C ILE A 6 1.17 -5.82 -7.86
N ARG A 7 0.53 -6.96 -8.08
CA ARG A 7 0.50 -7.56 -9.40
C ARG A 7 -0.81 -8.26 -9.71
N THR A 8 -1.11 -8.43 -10.99
CA THR A 8 -2.08 -9.41 -11.43
C THR A 8 -1.40 -10.77 -11.52
N ASP A 9 -2.03 -11.80 -10.96
CA ASP A 9 -1.48 -13.16 -11.00
C ASP A 9 -2.51 -14.23 -10.65
N LYS A 10 -2.26 -15.46 -11.08
CA LYS A 10 -3.06 -16.61 -10.70
C LYS A 10 -2.59 -17.23 -9.39
N VAL A 11 -3.49 -17.97 -8.74
CA VAL A 11 -3.24 -18.67 -7.47
C VAL A 11 -2.06 -19.62 -7.56
N GLU A 12 -1.91 -20.35 -8.68
CA GLU A 12 -0.81 -21.29 -8.89
C GLU A 12 0.55 -20.58 -8.81
N SER A 13 0.64 -19.41 -9.45
CA SER A 13 1.86 -18.60 -9.44
C SER A 13 2.17 -18.01 -8.06
N PHE A 14 1.15 -17.78 -7.22
CA PHE A 14 1.34 -17.44 -5.81
C PHE A 14 1.96 -18.61 -5.04
N PHE A 15 1.41 -19.82 -5.16
CA PHE A 15 1.95 -21.00 -4.50
C PHE A 15 3.35 -21.36 -4.98
N ASP A 16 3.66 -21.19 -6.27
CA ASP A 16 5.00 -21.38 -6.80
C ASP A 16 6.02 -20.43 -6.16
N ARG A 17 5.64 -19.15 -5.97
CA ARG A 17 6.49 -18.18 -5.25
C ARG A 17 6.66 -18.58 -3.79
N ALA A 18 5.58 -18.97 -3.12
CA ALA A 18 5.62 -19.38 -1.72
C ALA A 18 6.52 -20.61 -1.53
N ARG A 19 6.39 -21.62 -2.40
CA ARG A 19 7.23 -22.82 -2.39
C ARG A 19 8.71 -22.48 -2.61
N LYS A 20 9.03 -21.63 -3.59
CA LYS A 20 10.40 -21.17 -3.84
C LYS A 20 10.95 -20.41 -2.62
N ALA A 21 10.13 -19.61 -1.95
CA ALA A 21 10.53 -18.90 -0.75
C ALA A 21 10.79 -19.87 0.42
N ALA A 22 9.92 -20.86 0.64
CA ALA A 22 10.11 -21.88 1.67
C ALA A 22 11.40 -22.68 1.46
N GLN A 23 11.66 -23.16 0.24
CA GLN A 23 12.89 -23.88 -0.10
C GLN A 23 14.16 -23.05 0.16
N LYS A 24 14.10 -21.73 -0.06
CA LYS A 24 15.21 -20.83 0.29
C LYS A 24 15.40 -20.71 1.79
N ALA A 25 14.31 -20.66 2.56
CA ALA A 25 14.37 -20.63 4.02
C ALA A 25 14.99 -21.92 4.55
N ASP A 26 14.59 -23.07 4.01
CA ASP A 26 15.13 -24.39 4.39
C ASP A 26 16.65 -24.47 4.16
N ARG A 27 17.15 -23.80 3.11
CA ARG A 27 18.59 -23.70 2.81
C ARG A 27 19.32 -22.58 3.56
N GLY A 28 18.64 -21.82 4.41
CA GLY A 28 19.22 -20.69 5.13
C GLY A 28 19.62 -19.50 4.24
N GLU A 29 19.07 -19.40 3.03
CA GLU A 29 19.35 -18.29 2.12
C GLU A 29 18.76 -16.97 2.63
N SER A 30 19.44 -15.86 2.35
CA SER A 30 18.94 -14.53 2.71
C SER A 30 17.73 -14.11 1.86
N PHE A 31 16.79 -13.40 2.49
CA PHE A 31 15.61 -12.85 1.83
C PHE A 31 15.74 -11.35 1.59
N LYS A 32 15.35 -10.90 0.38
CA LYS A 32 14.99 -9.50 0.19
C LYS A 32 13.66 -9.23 0.91
N LYS A 33 13.62 -8.21 1.77
CA LYS A 33 12.43 -7.83 2.57
C LYS A 33 11.32 -7.22 1.70
N SER A 34 10.61 -8.04 0.93
CA SER A 34 9.49 -7.62 0.09
C SER A 34 8.17 -8.29 0.46
N ALA A 35 7.05 -7.59 0.24
CA ALA A 35 5.71 -8.17 0.21
C ALA A 35 5.15 -8.17 -1.21
N THR A 36 4.39 -9.19 -1.57
CA THR A 36 3.70 -9.28 -2.87
C THR A 36 2.21 -9.47 -2.65
N PHE A 37 1.40 -8.55 -3.16
CA PHE A 37 -0.05 -8.64 -3.24
C PHE A 37 -0.42 -9.03 -4.66
N SER A 38 -1.22 -10.09 -4.80
CA SER A 38 -1.65 -10.60 -6.10
C SER A 38 -3.17 -10.46 -6.22
N PHE A 39 -3.62 -9.94 -7.35
CA PHE A 39 -5.03 -9.86 -7.73
C PHE A 39 -5.25 -10.82 -8.90
N GLU A 40 -6.30 -11.65 -8.86
CA GLU A 40 -6.62 -12.53 -9.98
C GLU A 40 -7.15 -11.72 -11.17
N ASP A 41 -7.95 -10.69 -10.89
CA ASP A 41 -8.54 -9.81 -11.90
C ASP A 41 -7.83 -8.43 -11.95
N PRO A 42 -7.30 -8.00 -13.12
CA PRO A 42 -6.84 -6.63 -13.31
C PRO A 42 -7.87 -5.56 -12.93
N GLN A 43 -9.17 -5.80 -13.15
CA GLN A 43 -10.23 -4.87 -12.76
C GLN A 43 -10.29 -4.69 -11.24
N GLU A 44 -10.20 -5.76 -10.46
CA GLU A 44 -10.12 -5.67 -9.00
C GLU A 44 -8.91 -4.86 -8.54
N MET A 45 -7.75 -5.09 -9.18
CA MET A 45 -6.56 -4.30 -8.91
C MET A 45 -6.80 -2.81 -9.20
N PHE A 46 -7.41 -2.45 -10.33
CA PHE A 46 -7.73 -1.05 -10.65
C PHE A 46 -8.80 -0.45 -9.74
N MET A 47 -9.79 -1.26 -9.33
CA MET A 47 -10.77 -0.90 -8.31
C MET A 47 -10.15 -0.69 -6.94
N VAL A 48 -8.94 -1.17 -6.69
CA VAL A 48 -8.15 -0.92 -5.47
C VAL A 48 -7.15 0.23 -5.65
N LEU A 49 -6.63 0.40 -6.85
CA LEU A 49 -5.57 1.36 -7.20
C LEU A 49 -6.07 2.46 -8.14
N SER A 50 -7.28 2.96 -7.91
CA SER A 50 -7.80 4.09 -8.70
C SER A 50 -6.85 5.28 -8.66
N GLU A 51 -6.98 6.14 -9.66
CA GLU A 51 -6.15 7.34 -9.79
C GLU A 51 -6.09 8.17 -8.49
N ALA A 52 -7.23 8.38 -7.83
CA ALA A 52 -7.31 9.16 -6.60
C ALA A 52 -6.49 8.54 -5.45
N ARG A 53 -6.50 7.20 -5.32
CA ARG A 53 -5.70 6.48 -4.31
C ARG A 53 -4.23 6.44 -4.68
N ARG A 54 -3.91 6.30 -5.97
CA ARG A 54 -2.53 6.40 -6.45
C ARG A 54 -1.93 7.76 -6.13
N ARG A 55 -2.65 8.86 -6.41
CA ARG A 55 -2.22 10.23 -6.07
C ARG A 55 -2.03 10.41 -4.56
N LEU A 56 -2.96 9.89 -3.75
CA LEU A 56 -2.83 9.92 -2.29
C LEU A 56 -1.56 9.18 -1.82
N MET A 57 -1.31 7.98 -2.35
CA MET A 57 -0.11 7.21 -1.99
C MET A 57 1.18 7.94 -2.38
N LEU A 58 1.25 8.55 -3.57
CA LEU A 58 2.42 9.33 -3.99
C LEU A 58 2.70 10.49 -3.03
N GLU A 59 1.65 11.17 -2.56
CA GLU A 59 1.78 12.31 -1.65
C GLU A 59 2.35 11.93 -0.28
N VAL A 60 2.17 10.67 0.16
CA VAL A 60 2.68 10.13 1.43
C VAL A 60 3.89 9.19 1.29
N MET A 61 4.37 8.98 0.05
CA MET A 61 5.62 8.24 -0.23
C MET A 61 6.85 9.08 0.05
N ASP A 62 6.76 10.39 -0.23
CA ASP A 62 7.85 11.34 -0.01
C ASP A 62 8.04 11.62 1.49
N GLU A 63 6.97 12.08 2.14
CA GLU A 63 6.93 12.34 3.57
C GLU A 63 5.57 11.98 4.17
N PRO A 64 5.51 11.55 5.45
CA PRO A 64 4.25 11.33 6.13
C PRO A 64 3.40 12.61 6.22
N LYS A 65 2.09 12.51 6.00
CA LYS A 65 1.17 13.66 6.05
C LYS A 65 -0.07 13.38 6.87
N THR A 66 -0.62 14.43 7.47
CA THR A 66 -1.89 14.34 8.21
C THR A 66 -3.06 14.35 7.24
N ILE A 67 -4.22 13.87 7.70
CA ILE A 67 -5.45 13.91 6.89
C ILE A 67 -5.77 15.35 6.45
N THR A 68 -5.55 16.35 7.32
CA THR A 68 -5.78 17.77 7.01
C THR A 68 -4.81 18.29 5.94
N GLN A 69 -3.54 17.89 5.98
CA GLN A 69 -2.60 18.24 4.92
C GLN A 69 -3.01 17.61 3.58
N LEU A 70 -3.46 16.35 3.60
CA LEU A 70 -3.93 15.65 2.41
C LEU A 70 -5.19 16.29 1.82
N THR A 71 -6.13 16.79 2.64
CA THR A 71 -7.32 17.49 2.13
C THR A 71 -6.95 18.74 1.34
N VAL A 72 -5.97 19.51 1.84
CA VAL A 72 -5.49 20.72 1.17
C VAL A 72 -4.70 20.37 -0.09
N LYS A 73 -3.74 19.44 0.00
CA LYS A 73 -2.85 19.07 -1.11
C LYS A 73 -3.58 18.39 -2.27
N LEU A 74 -4.54 17.53 -1.96
CA LEU A 74 -5.26 16.76 -2.98
C LEU A 74 -6.55 17.46 -3.44
N HIS A 75 -6.94 18.58 -2.81
CA HIS A 75 -8.22 19.26 -3.05
C HIS A 75 -9.42 18.30 -2.96
N ARG A 76 -9.45 17.48 -1.90
CA ARG A 76 -10.47 16.46 -1.70
C ARG A 76 -11.07 16.55 -0.30
N GLU A 77 -12.34 16.17 -0.22
CA GLU A 77 -13.08 16.10 1.02
C GLU A 77 -12.46 15.12 2.03
N ARG A 78 -12.52 15.48 3.31
CA ARG A 78 -11.94 14.71 4.42
C ARG A 78 -12.49 13.28 4.50
N SER A 79 -13.79 13.11 4.26
CA SER A 79 -14.47 11.81 4.31
C SER A 79 -13.95 10.87 3.23
N ALA A 80 -13.75 11.37 2.01
CA ALA A 80 -13.22 10.60 0.88
C ALA A 80 -11.77 10.17 1.13
N ILE A 81 -10.92 11.08 1.63
CA ILE A 81 -9.54 10.76 2.01
C ILE A 81 -9.51 9.71 3.12
N THR A 82 -10.35 9.85 4.14
CA THR A 82 -10.39 8.89 5.27
C THR A 82 -10.82 7.50 4.80
N LYS A 83 -11.81 7.41 3.90
CA LYS A 83 -12.26 6.15 3.31
C LYS A 83 -11.15 5.48 2.49
N ASP A 84 -10.45 6.25 1.66
CA ASP A 84 -9.35 5.76 0.85
C ASP A 84 -8.18 5.27 1.70
N ILE A 85 -7.81 6.03 2.75
CA ILE A 85 -6.77 5.62 3.71
C ILE A 85 -7.16 4.29 4.36
N GLY A 86 -8.39 4.17 4.88
CA GLY A 86 -8.83 2.94 5.54
C GLY A 86 -8.81 1.72 4.64
N LEU A 87 -9.14 1.88 3.35
CA LEU A 87 -9.03 0.80 2.37
C LEU A 87 -7.57 0.41 2.12
N LEU A 88 -6.69 1.39 1.88
CA LEU A 88 -5.28 1.14 1.62
C LEU A 88 -4.54 0.59 2.85
N GLU A 89 -4.97 0.94 4.07
CA GLU A 89 -4.49 0.33 5.32
C GLU A 89 -4.88 -1.14 5.43
N LYS A 90 -6.13 -1.49 5.12
CA LYS A 90 -6.59 -2.90 5.11
C LYS A 90 -5.80 -3.76 4.15
N LEU A 91 -5.36 -3.18 3.03
CA LEU A 91 -4.51 -3.84 2.04
C LEU A 91 -3.03 -3.84 2.42
N GLY A 92 -2.65 -3.21 3.53
CA GLY A 92 -1.26 -3.12 3.97
C GLY A 92 -0.39 -2.24 3.08
N LEU A 93 -0.96 -1.26 2.39
CA LEU A 93 -0.22 -0.30 1.55
C LEU A 93 0.13 0.99 2.32
N LEU A 94 -0.74 1.36 3.25
CA LEU A 94 -0.56 2.51 4.15
C LEU A 94 -0.56 2.08 5.62
N VAL A 95 -0.05 2.96 6.47
CA VAL A 95 -0.21 2.90 7.92
C VAL A 95 -0.45 4.31 8.46
N SER A 96 -1.38 4.44 9.41
CA SER A 96 -1.60 5.67 10.17
C SER A 96 -1.19 5.52 11.63
N GLN A 97 -0.55 6.56 12.16
CA GLN A 97 -0.22 6.68 13.58
C GLN A 97 -1.00 7.85 14.18
N LYS A 98 -1.65 7.61 15.32
CA LYS A 98 -2.26 8.69 16.11
C LYS A 98 -1.15 9.54 16.76
N ARG A 99 -1.24 10.86 16.63
CA ARG A 99 -0.35 11.83 17.27
C ARG A 99 -1.17 12.88 18.01
N SER A 100 -0.61 13.40 19.10
CA SER A 100 -1.21 14.53 19.79
C SER A 100 -1.16 15.76 18.89
N ASN A 101 -2.27 16.47 18.78
CA ASN A 101 -2.42 17.74 18.08
C ASN A 101 -2.77 18.80 19.13
N PRO A 102 -1.77 19.50 19.71
CA PRO A 102 -1.99 20.45 20.78
C PRO A 102 -3.09 21.46 20.44
N GLY A 103 -4.08 21.61 21.32
CA GLY A 103 -5.23 22.49 21.12
C GLY A 103 -6.37 21.92 20.27
N HIS A 104 -6.18 20.79 19.60
CA HIS A 104 -7.16 20.20 18.67
C HIS A 104 -7.33 18.67 18.82
N GLY A 105 -6.82 18.09 19.90
CA GLY A 105 -6.99 16.68 20.26
C GLY A 105 -5.94 15.77 19.63
N VAL A 106 -6.38 14.84 18.77
CA VAL A 106 -5.53 13.80 18.16
C VAL A 106 -5.68 13.85 16.65
N GLU A 107 -4.57 13.76 15.94
CA GLU A 107 -4.55 13.63 14.49
C GLU A 107 -3.93 12.31 14.04
N LYS A 108 -4.21 11.91 12.79
CA LYS A 108 -3.60 10.74 12.17
C LYS A 108 -2.55 11.19 11.18
N LEU A 109 -1.30 10.78 11.42
CA LEU A 109 -0.21 10.90 10.47
C LEU A 109 -0.13 9.63 9.62
N VAL A 110 -0.19 9.78 8.31
CA VAL A 110 -0.30 8.69 7.33
C VAL A 110 1.00 8.58 6.55
N ARG A 111 1.48 7.35 6.32
CA ARG A 111 2.66 7.06 5.48
C ARG A 111 2.49 5.73 4.74
N THR A 112 3.28 5.51 3.70
CA THR A 112 3.39 4.18 3.08
C THR A 112 4.10 3.16 3.98
N VAL A 113 3.81 1.88 3.76
CA VAL A 113 4.49 0.78 4.49
C VAL A 113 5.89 0.47 3.95
N ALA A 114 6.18 0.90 2.72
CA ALA A 114 7.44 0.67 2.02
C ALA A 114 7.82 1.90 1.18
N PRO A 115 9.12 2.18 1.04
CA PRO A 115 9.62 3.30 0.25
C PRO A 115 9.48 3.09 -1.26
N LYS A 116 9.30 1.84 -1.69
CA LYS A 116 9.10 1.47 -3.10
C LYS A 116 7.89 0.55 -3.23
N ILE A 117 6.95 0.96 -4.08
CA ILE A 117 5.77 0.17 -4.46
C ILE A 117 5.81 0.00 -5.98
N GLU A 118 5.88 -1.25 -6.44
CA GLU A 118 5.79 -1.60 -7.86
C GLU A 118 4.40 -2.13 -8.17
N MET A 119 3.84 -1.71 -9.30
CA MET A 119 2.55 -2.16 -9.80
C MET A 119 2.77 -2.83 -11.16
N ILE A 120 2.33 -4.07 -11.31
CA ILE A 120 2.53 -4.87 -12.53
C ILE A 120 1.19 -5.43 -12.97
N ALA A 121 0.64 -4.87 -14.04
CA ALA A 121 -0.57 -5.37 -14.67
C ALA A 121 -0.20 -6.19 -15.92
N THR A 122 -0.74 -7.39 -16.03
CA THR A 122 -0.67 -8.21 -17.25
C THR A 122 -2.09 -8.39 -17.76
N LEU A 123 -2.32 -7.94 -19.01
CA LEU A 123 -3.54 -8.23 -19.76
C LEU A 123 -3.22 -9.43 -20.64
N GLY A 124 -3.58 -10.63 -20.19
CA GLY A 124 -3.24 -11.89 -20.86
C GLY A 124 -4.27 -12.97 -20.59
#